data_AF-A0A350IVD1-F1
#
_entry.id   AF-A0A350IVD1-F1
#
_cell.length_a   1.000
_cell.length_b   1.000
_cell.length_c   1.000
_cell.angle_alpha   90.00
_cell.angle_beta   90.00
_cell.angle_gamma   90.00
#
_symmetry.space_group_name_H-M   'P 1'
#
loop_
_entity.id
_entity.type
_entity.pdbx_description
1 polymer ?
#
loop_
_entity_poly.entity_id
_entity_poly.type
_entity_poly.pdbx_seq_one_letter_code
_entity_poly.pdbx_strand_id
1 'polypeptide(L)'
;MSFFGRLFGSSPAPTPPNTVIVADDLVNRLTASGTPLGEAVDAALRRQLDSERRAAEAEMRGEKIPFWLRREGGGSGEMEDALRDRIAQRRGGEEDR
;
A
#
# COMPACT_ATOMS: atom_id res chain seq x y z
N MET A 1 6.08 -41.70 27.10
CA MET A 1 5.39 -40.57 26.43
C MET A 1 5.20 -39.44 27.43
N SER A 2 6.11 -38.45 27.43
CA SER A 2 6.08 -37.38 28.43
C SER A 2 5.24 -36.21 27.94
N PHE A 3 4.05 -36.07 28.53
CA PHE A 3 3.07 -35.01 28.27
C PHE A 3 3.53 -33.61 28.73
N PHE A 4 4.67 -33.49 29.42
CA PHE A 4 5.19 -32.22 29.94
C PHE A 4 5.99 -31.37 28.94
N GLY A 5 6.35 -31.91 27.78
CA GLY A 5 7.09 -31.16 26.74
C GLY A 5 6.25 -30.18 25.91
N ARG A 6 4.92 -30.19 26.07
CA ARG A 6 3.98 -29.36 25.27
C ARG A 6 3.46 -28.12 25.99
N LEU A 7 3.73 -27.95 27.28
CA LEU A 7 3.29 -26.77 28.07
C LEU A 7 4.34 -25.66 28.13
N PHE A 8 5.63 -26.00 28.02
CA PHE A 8 6.69 -25.04 27.75
C PHE A 8 6.85 -24.96 26.24
N GLY A 9 5.92 -24.23 25.62
CA GLY A 9 5.90 -23.99 24.19
C GLY A 9 7.31 -23.71 23.69
N SER A 10 7.71 -24.45 22.65
CA SER A 10 8.84 -24.08 21.82
C SER A 10 8.57 -22.66 21.36
N SER A 11 9.13 -21.68 22.05
CA SER A 11 9.13 -20.31 21.59
C SER A 11 9.75 -20.38 20.19
N PRO A 12 9.06 -19.92 19.13
CA PRO A 12 9.66 -19.85 17.82
C PRO A 12 10.98 -19.09 17.98
N ALA A 13 12.04 -19.58 17.31
CA ALA A 13 13.35 -18.96 17.37
C ALA A 13 13.19 -17.45 17.11
N PRO A 14 13.86 -16.58 17.87
CA PRO A 14 13.71 -15.14 17.71
C PRO A 14 13.99 -14.78 16.26
N THR A 15 12.98 -14.22 15.62
CA THR A 15 13.04 -13.78 14.23
C THR A 15 14.22 -12.81 14.08
N PRO A 16 15.18 -13.08 13.19
CA PRO A 16 16.31 -12.17 12.98
C PRO A 16 15.78 -10.79 12.60
N PRO A 17 16.46 -9.69 13.00
CA PRO A 17 15.98 -8.35 12.71
C PRO A 17 15.67 -8.20 11.21
N ASN A 18 14.54 -7.57 10.89
CA ASN A 18 14.00 -7.38 9.53
C ASN A 18 13.44 -8.65 8.85
N THR A 19 12.80 -9.54 9.60
CA THR A 19 11.96 -10.60 9.00
C THR A 19 10.54 -10.09 8.77
N VAL A 20 10.01 -10.37 7.58
CA VAL A 20 8.66 -9.99 7.16
C VAL A 20 7.93 -11.25 6.71
N ILE A 21 6.69 -11.41 7.16
CA ILE A 21 5.81 -12.48 6.68
C ILE A 21 5.14 -11.97 5.40
N VAL A 22 5.35 -12.69 4.30
CA VAL A 22 4.76 -12.37 2.99
C VAL A 22 3.73 -13.44 2.66
N ALA A 23 2.54 -13.03 2.22
CA ALA A 23 1.49 -13.96 1.82
C ALA A 23 1.91 -14.78 0.58
N ASP A 24 1.51 -16.06 0.53
CA ASP A 24 1.94 -16.99 -0.51
C ASP A 24 1.50 -16.57 -1.91
N ASP A 25 0.34 -15.92 -2.05
CA ASP A 25 -0.14 -15.40 -3.33
C ASP A 25 0.76 -14.28 -3.87
N LEU A 26 1.30 -13.44 -2.99
CA LEU A 26 2.28 -12.41 -3.34
C LEU A 26 3.62 -13.02 -3.71
N VAL A 27 4.09 -14.02 -2.97
CA VAL A 27 5.33 -14.76 -3.30
C VAL A 27 5.22 -15.32 -4.71
N ASN A 28 4.13 -16.04 -5.00
CA ASN A 28 3.91 -16.65 -6.31
C ASN A 28 3.90 -15.63 -7.46
N ARG A 29 3.32 -14.43 -7.24
CA ARG A 29 3.33 -13.36 -8.23
C ARG A 29 4.72 -12.76 -8.43
N LEU A 30 5.46 -12.53 -7.35
CA LEU A 30 6.80 -11.93 -7.39
C LEU A 30 7.83 -12.85 -8.03
N THR A 31 7.69 -14.17 -7.85
CA THR A 31 8.60 -15.17 -8.41
C THR A 31 8.12 -15.76 -9.73
N ALA A 32 7.02 -15.26 -10.31
CA ALA A 32 6.44 -15.81 -11.55
C ALA A 32 7.42 -15.80 -12.74
N SER A 33 8.39 -14.88 -12.75
CA SER A 33 9.47 -14.79 -13.74
C SER A 33 10.64 -15.75 -13.50
N GLY A 34 10.58 -16.59 -12.46
CA GLY A 34 11.67 -17.46 -12.02
C GLY A 34 12.75 -16.74 -11.21
N THR A 35 12.54 -15.46 -10.87
CA THR A 35 13.47 -14.66 -10.06
C THR A 35 13.38 -15.09 -8.59
N PRO A 36 14.50 -15.21 -7.85
CA PRO A 36 14.48 -15.47 -6.41
C PRO A 36 13.67 -14.42 -5.64
N LEU A 37 12.90 -14.86 -4.64
CA LEU A 37 12.02 -13.97 -3.87
C LEU A 37 12.76 -12.77 -3.28
N GLY A 38 13.97 -12.97 -2.74
CA GLY A 38 14.76 -11.88 -2.17
C GLY A 38 15.11 -10.79 -3.19
N GLU A 39 15.47 -11.17 -4.41
CA GLU A 39 15.80 -10.22 -5.48
C GLU A 39 14.54 -9.50 -5.99
N ALA A 40 13.43 -10.22 -6.12
CA ALA A 40 12.15 -9.63 -6.53
C ALA A 40 11.64 -8.61 -5.51
N VAL A 41 11.77 -8.92 -4.21
CA VAL A 41 11.39 -8.02 -3.11
C VAL A 41 12.32 -6.80 -3.05
N ASP A 42 13.64 -6.97 -3.16
CA ASP A 42 14.58 -5.85 -3.17
C ASP A 42 14.30 -4.90 -4.35
N ALA A 43 14.08 -5.45 -5.55
CA ALA A 43 13.75 -4.65 -6.73
C ALA A 43 12.42 -3.89 -6.56
N ALA A 44 11.40 -4.54 -5.99
CA ALA A 44 10.11 -3.90 -5.72
C ALA A 44 10.23 -2.79 -4.67
N LEU A 45 10.98 -3.04 -3.59
CA LEU A 45 11.17 -2.08 -2.51
C LEU A 45 11.94 -0.85 -2.98
N ARG A 46 13.02 -1.03 -3.75
CA ARG A 46 13.78 0.10 -4.33
C ARG A 46 12.90 0.97 -5.24
N ARG A 47 12.08 0.35 -6.09
CA ARG A 47 11.15 1.10 -6.96
C ARG A 47 10.13 1.90 -6.14
N GLN A 48 9.63 1.33 -5.05
CA GLN A 48 8.70 2.01 -4.17
C GLN A 48 9.38 3.21 -3.49
N LEU A 49 10.57 3.03 -2.91
CA LEU A 49 11.32 4.10 -2.25
C LEU A 49 11.72 5.21 -3.23
N ASP A 50 12.10 4.85 -4.46
CA ASP A 50 12.38 5.84 -5.51
C ASP A 50 11.14 6.65 -5.88
N SER A 51 9.96 6.02 -5.92
CA SER A 51 8.71 6.71 -6.20
C SER A 51 8.32 7.68 -5.07
N GLU A 52 8.50 7.26 -3.83
CA GLU A 52 8.25 8.07 -2.63
C GLU A 52 9.22 9.25 -2.55
N ARG A 53 10.49 9.00 -2.83
CA ARG A 53 11.50 10.06 -2.92
C ARG A 53 11.13 11.11 -3.96
N ARG A 54 10.73 10.69 -5.17
CA ARG A 54 10.30 11.62 -6.22
C ARG A 54 9.06 12.41 -5.83
N ALA A 55 8.10 11.78 -5.15
CA ALA A 55 6.92 12.46 -4.64
C ALA A 55 7.29 13.50 -3.57
N ALA A 56 8.15 13.15 -2.61
CA ALA A 56 8.64 14.06 -1.58
C ALA A 56 9.45 15.23 -2.18
N GLU A 57 10.27 14.96 -3.20
CA GLU A 57 11.01 16.01 -3.93
C GLU A 57 10.07 16.96 -4.69
N ALA A 58 8.97 16.45 -5.26
CA ALA A 58 7.96 17.27 -5.93
C ALA A 58 7.19 18.15 -4.92
N GLU A 59 6.85 17.58 -3.76
CA GLU A 59 6.20 18.32 -2.67
C GLU A 59 7.11 19.43 -2.12
N MET A 60 8.40 19.15 -1.92
CA MET A 60 9.39 20.15 -1.48
C MET A 60 9.60 21.27 -2.50
N ARG A 61 9.40 21.02 -3.80
CA ARG A 61 9.47 22.05 -4.85
C ARG A 61 8.21 22.92 -4.94
N GLY A 62 7.18 22.66 -4.12
CA GLY A 62 5.93 23.41 -4.13
C GLY A 62 5.08 23.17 -5.39
N GLU A 63 5.46 22.20 -6.23
CA GLU A 63 4.66 21.78 -7.36
C GLU A 63 3.53 20.90 -6.83
N LYS A 64 2.30 21.41 -6.87
CA LYS A 64 1.09 20.64 -6.51
C LYS A 64 1.09 19.35 -7.34
N ILE A 65 1.44 18.23 -6.71
CA ILE A 65 1.43 16.91 -7.34
C ILE A 65 0.03 16.71 -7.92
N PRO A 66 -0.10 16.54 -9.26
CA PRO A 66 -1.41 16.36 -9.87
C PRO A 66 -2.13 15.15 -9.28
N PHE A 67 -3.45 15.27 -9.12
CA PHE A 67 -4.26 14.25 -8.43
C PHE A 67 -4.15 12.84 -9.03
N TRP A 68 -3.89 12.72 -10.33
CA TRP A 68 -3.71 11.44 -11.02
C TRP A 68 -2.36 10.75 -10.73
N LEU A 69 -1.38 11.46 -10.16
CA LEU A 69 -0.10 10.93 -9.70
C LEU A 69 -0.09 10.60 -8.20
N ARG A 70 -1.17 10.94 -7.48
CA ARG A 70 -1.32 10.66 -6.06
C ARG A 70 -1.75 9.19 -5.90
N ARG A 71 -0.80 8.30 -5.62
CA ARG A 71 -1.12 6.87 -5.40
C ARG A 71 -1.94 6.72 -4.12
N GLU A 72 -3.16 6.23 -4.29
CA GLU A 72 -4.18 6.03 -3.25
C GLU A 72 -3.67 5.21 -2.05
N GLY A 73 -3.71 5.83 -0.87
CA GLY A 73 -3.62 5.17 0.43
C GLY A 73 -4.87 5.38 1.31
N GLY A 74 -5.97 5.90 0.76
CA GLY A 74 -7.23 6.09 1.51
C GLY A 74 -8.03 7.33 1.13
N GLY A 75 -8.36 7.52 -0.15
CA GLY A 75 -8.96 8.77 -0.65
C GLY A 75 -10.18 8.61 -1.55
N SER A 76 -11.05 7.62 -1.34
CA SER A 76 -12.32 7.57 -2.10
C SER A 76 -13.35 8.59 -1.60
N GLY A 77 -13.19 9.14 -0.39
CA GLY A 77 -14.12 10.10 0.22
C GLY A 77 -14.14 11.46 -0.47
N GLU A 78 -12.98 12.11 -0.69
CA GLU A 78 -12.95 13.48 -1.22
C GLU A 78 -13.48 13.58 -2.66
N MET A 79 -13.27 12.54 -3.47
CA MET A 79 -13.80 12.48 -4.83
C MET A 79 -15.31 12.19 -4.83
N GLU A 80 -15.79 11.36 -3.90
CA GLU A 80 -17.23 11.09 -3.75
C GLU A 80 -17.98 12.32 -3.20
N ASP A 81 -17.36 13.07 -2.29
CA ASP A 81 -17.89 14.34 -1.76
C ASP A 81 -17.94 15.42 -2.84
N ALA A 82 -16.88 15.56 -3.65
CA ALA A 82 -16.89 16.47 -4.79
C ALA A 82 -17.95 16.09 -5.85
N LEU A 83 -18.22 14.80 -6.02
CA LEU A 83 -19.30 14.32 -6.90
C LEU A 83 -20.68 14.64 -6.33
N ARG A 84 -20.89 14.43 -5.02
CA ARG A 84 -22.14 14.73 -4.31
C ARG A 84 -22.46 16.22 -4.35
N ASP A 85 -21.48 17.08 -4.11
CA ASP A 85 -21.65 18.53 -4.20
C ASP A 85 -22.08 18.96 -5.60
N ARG A 86 -21.47 18.38 -6.64
CA ARG A 86 -21.84 18.69 -8.03
C ARG A 86 -23.25 18.20 -8.39
N ILE A 87 -23.66 17.04 -7.86
CA ILE A 87 -25.03 16.53 -8.05
C ILE A 87 -26.04 17.40 -7.31
N ALA A 88 -25.73 17.85 -6.08
CA ALA A 88 -26.58 18.74 -5.30
C ALA A 88 -26.78 20.10 -5.98
N GLN A 89 -25.70 20.68 -6.51
CA GLN A 89 -25.77 21.93 -7.30
C GLN A 89 -26.64 21.79 -8.55
N ARG A 90 -26.57 20.65 -9.23
CA ARG A 90 -27.40 20.40 -10.42
C ARG A 90 -28.89 20.29 -10.07
N ARG A 91 -29.22 19.62 -8.96
CA ARG A 91 -30.62 19.47 -8.51
C ARG A 91 -31.21 20.79 -8.01
N GLY A 92 -30.46 21.57 -7.23
CA GLY A 92 -30.92 22.88 -6.76
C GLY A 92 -31.15 23.89 -7.89
N GLY A 93 -30.43 23.78 -9.00
CA GLY A 93 -30.65 24.61 -10.20
C GLY A 93 -31.83 24.18 -11.09
N GLU A 94 -32.42 23.00 -10.85
CA GLU A 94 -33.62 22.51 -11.54
C GLU A 94 -34.92 22.83 -10.78
N GLU A 95 -34.87 23.09 -9.47
CA GLU A 95 -36.03 23.48 -8.65
C GLU A 95 -36.38 24.98 -8.71
N ASP A 96 -35.48 25.82 -9.23
CA ASP A 96 -35.65 27.28 -9.31
C ASP A 96 -36.08 27.78 -10.72
N ARG A 97 -36.68 26.88 -11.52
CA ARG A 97 -37.18 27.15 -12.89
C ARG A 97 -38.65 26.81 -13.08
#